data_AF-A0AAE9F3F8-F1
#
_entry.id   AF-A0AAE9F3F8-F1
#
_cell.length_a   1.000
_cell.length_b   1.000
_cell.length_c   1.000
_cell.angle_alpha   90.00
_cell.angle_beta   90.00
_cell.angle_gamma   90.00
#
_symmetry.space_group_name_H-M   'P 1'
#
loop_
_entity.id
_entity.type
_entity.pdbx_description
1 polymer ?
#
loop_
_entity_poly.entity_id
_entity_poly.type
_entity_poly.pdbx_seq_one_letter_code
_entity_poly.pdbx_strand_id
1 'polypeptide(L)'
;MQELMETNLRKENEIEAARRNEAKIRMNEEMDSLKNENLYKDRLKEQAYLQELLELKREGDQERRNIEDQREKERMEHEKIIMAKDRKFEQDTIMYEKEDHLRKEELIRIQEKHEERTRLIYEEMERKMEEVRRLNKEKMNQMRKQWQQIQKMLQMKVWNVIIENNWTNRLNVLRNSNRNIMDLFKRFYAEANKIQRHCDRSEDVSREIQRIVPVLKALIGAVGQVENLMNEESEVLYDQWQNTGKSFVYCIKDSVDKVKYTCKKLRSSLKNYGELLKKEPTYVSSQHESYLDQIKKDIDDVSMYSNKIPTLAELKQEYSNDMRSETPPNSSSHDLVPFQTVIIEEIE
;
A
#
# COMPACT_ATOMS: atom_id res chain seq x y z
N MET A 1 -160.41 -8.09 -108.94
CA MET A 1 -159.35 -9.09 -108.69
C MET A 1 -157.95 -8.43 -108.59
N GLN A 2 -157.86 -7.14 -108.24
CA GLN A 2 -156.60 -6.38 -108.13
C GLN A 2 -156.42 -5.77 -106.71
N GLU A 3 -157.51 -5.47 -106.00
CA GLU A 3 -157.48 -5.00 -104.59
C GLU A 3 -157.07 -6.06 -103.55
N LEU A 4 -157.16 -7.35 -103.88
CA LEU A 4 -156.79 -8.45 -102.97
C LEU A 4 -155.27 -8.71 -102.94
N MET A 5 -154.50 -8.15 -103.89
CA MET A 5 -153.04 -8.26 -103.91
C MET A 5 -152.35 -7.12 -103.15
N GLU A 6 -152.93 -5.91 -103.11
CA GLU A 6 -152.35 -4.76 -102.38
C GLU A 6 -152.48 -4.88 -100.86
N THR A 7 -153.52 -5.58 -100.37
CA THR A 7 -153.75 -5.77 -98.93
C THR A 7 -152.79 -6.79 -98.28
N ASN A 8 -152.28 -7.76 -99.04
CA ASN A 8 -151.30 -8.73 -98.51
C ASN A 8 -149.88 -8.14 -98.42
N LEU A 9 -149.47 -7.31 -99.38
CA LEU A 9 -148.13 -6.68 -99.37
C LEU A 9 -147.94 -5.72 -98.18
N ARG A 10 -149.03 -5.10 -97.71
CA ARG A 10 -149.00 -4.16 -96.57
C ARG A 10 -148.85 -4.87 -95.23
N LYS A 11 -149.40 -6.08 -95.08
CA LYS A 11 -149.24 -6.91 -93.86
C LYS A 11 -147.84 -7.53 -93.74
N GLU A 12 -147.21 -7.88 -94.87
CA GLU A 12 -145.84 -8.42 -94.85
C GLU A 12 -144.80 -7.37 -94.40
N ASN A 13 -144.93 -6.12 -94.85
CA ASN A 13 -144.05 -5.03 -94.44
C ASN A 13 -144.17 -4.65 -92.95
N GLU A 14 -145.36 -4.76 -92.35
CA GLU A 14 -145.55 -4.50 -90.91
C GLU A 14 -144.89 -5.59 -90.04
N ILE A 15 -144.89 -6.85 -90.50
CA ILE A 15 -144.22 -7.97 -89.79
C ILE A 15 -142.69 -7.85 -89.86
N GLU A 16 -142.14 -7.42 -91.01
CA GLU A 16 -140.70 -7.19 -91.19
C GLU A 16 -140.18 -6.04 -90.30
N ALA A 17 -140.96 -4.97 -90.14
CA ALA A 17 -140.63 -3.83 -89.28
C ALA A 17 -140.61 -4.21 -87.78
N ALA A 18 -141.55 -5.06 -87.34
CA ALA A 18 -141.58 -5.56 -85.97
C ALA A 18 -140.34 -6.41 -85.65
N ARG A 19 -139.90 -7.30 -86.56
CA ARG A 19 -138.68 -8.11 -86.38
C ARG A 19 -137.40 -7.28 -86.27
N ARG A 20 -137.28 -6.20 -87.06
CA ARG A 20 -136.10 -5.30 -86.98
C ARG A 20 -136.01 -4.57 -85.64
N ASN A 21 -137.13 -4.17 -85.06
CA ASN A 21 -137.13 -3.48 -83.77
C ASN A 21 -136.75 -4.42 -82.63
N GLU A 22 -137.24 -5.66 -82.67
CA GLU A 22 -136.93 -6.69 -81.68
C GLU A 22 -135.45 -7.14 -81.72
N ALA A 23 -134.83 -7.16 -82.90
CA ALA A 23 -133.39 -7.40 -83.05
C ALA A 23 -132.54 -6.25 -82.48
N LYS A 24 -133.02 -5.01 -82.62
CA LYS A 24 -132.32 -3.81 -82.12
C LYS A 24 -132.36 -3.69 -80.60
N ILE A 25 -133.48 -4.10 -79.98
CA ILE A 25 -133.62 -4.16 -78.52
C ILE A 25 -132.65 -5.20 -77.94
N ARG A 26 -132.62 -6.41 -78.50
CA ARG A 26 -131.68 -7.47 -78.05
C ARG A 26 -130.22 -7.05 -78.16
N MET A 27 -129.84 -6.38 -79.25
CA MET A 27 -128.46 -5.90 -79.42
C MET A 27 -128.08 -4.82 -78.40
N ASN A 28 -129.00 -3.92 -78.04
CA ASN A 28 -128.75 -2.92 -77.00
C ASN A 28 -128.65 -3.55 -75.60
N GLU A 29 -129.51 -4.51 -75.28
CA GLU A 29 -129.45 -5.24 -74.01
C GLU A 29 -128.13 -6.01 -73.86
N GLU A 30 -127.63 -6.61 -74.95
CA GLU A 30 -126.34 -7.30 -74.97
C GLU A 30 -125.15 -6.33 -74.81
N MET A 31 -125.22 -5.15 -75.44
CA MET A 31 -124.20 -4.10 -75.29
C MET A 31 -124.12 -3.55 -73.86
N ASP A 32 -125.27 -3.32 -73.23
CA ASP A 32 -125.33 -2.81 -71.84
C ASP A 32 -124.88 -3.88 -70.84
N SER A 33 -125.16 -5.17 -71.11
CA SER A 33 -124.62 -6.29 -70.34
C SER A 33 -123.09 -6.32 -70.39
N LEU A 34 -122.49 -6.20 -71.59
CA LEU A 34 -121.04 -6.21 -71.76
C LEU A 34 -120.35 -4.99 -71.12
N LYS A 35 -120.96 -3.81 -71.16
CA LYS A 35 -120.46 -2.61 -70.46
C LYS A 35 -120.42 -2.82 -68.94
N ASN A 36 -121.48 -3.37 -68.37
CA ASN A 36 -121.53 -3.67 -66.94
C ASN A 36 -120.51 -4.75 -66.55
N GLU A 37 -120.29 -5.77 -67.39
CA GLU A 37 -119.27 -6.78 -67.14
C GLU A 37 -117.85 -6.22 -67.17
N ASN A 38 -117.54 -5.32 -68.12
CA ASN A 38 -116.22 -4.66 -68.17
C ASN A 38 -115.98 -3.72 -66.98
N LEU A 39 -116.98 -2.90 -66.60
CA LEU A 39 -116.89 -2.04 -65.42
C LEU A 39 -116.68 -2.86 -64.14
N TYR A 40 -117.30 -4.03 -64.04
CA TYR A 40 -117.09 -4.95 -62.93
C TYR A 40 -115.67 -5.55 -62.93
N LYS A 41 -115.16 -5.96 -64.10
CA LYS A 41 -113.78 -6.46 -64.24
C LYS A 41 -112.73 -5.40 -63.90
N ASP A 42 -112.93 -4.14 -64.29
CA ASP A 42 -112.00 -3.06 -63.97
C ASP A 42 -111.97 -2.75 -62.48
N ARG A 43 -113.13 -2.74 -61.80
CA ARG A 43 -113.18 -2.62 -60.32
C ARG A 43 -112.46 -3.76 -59.61
N LEU A 44 -112.60 -5.00 -60.09
CA LEU A 44 -111.89 -6.15 -59.53
C LEU A 44 -110.38 -6.02 -59.70
N LYS A 45 -109.91 -5.54 -60.85
CA LYS A 45 -108.47 -5.28 -61.09
C LYS A 45 -107.93 -4.17 -60.18
N GLU A 46 -108.69 -3.09 -60.00
CA GLU A 46 -108.29 -1.98 -59.14
C GLU A 46 -108.24 -2.39 -57.66
N GLN A 47 -109.19 -3.22 -57.21
CA GLN A 47 -109.14 -3.83 -55.87
C GLN A 47 -107.93 -4.76 -55.71
N ALA A 48 -107.63 -5.59 -56.70
CA ALA A 48 -106.45 -6.48 -56.66
C ALA A 48 -105.14 -5.68 -56.60
N TYR A 49 -105.01 -4.61 -57.39
CA TYR A 49 -103.83 -3.73 -57.38
C TYR A 49 -103.66 -3.01 -56.04
N LEU A 50 -104.75 -2.50 -55.45
CA LEU A 50 -104.69 -1.87 -54.12
C LEU A 50 -104.28 -2.86 -53.04
N GLN A 51 -104.75 -4.10 -53.13
CA GLN A 51 -104.36 -5.15 -52.19
C GLN A 51 -102.88 -5.52 -52.33
N GLU A 52 -102.39 -5.68 -53.57
CA GLU A 52 -100.98 -5.94 -53.86
C GLU A 52 -100.07 -4.80 -53.36
N LEU A 53 -100.48 -3.54 -53.55
CA LEU A 53 -99.74 -2.38 -53.05
C LEU A 53 -99.67 -2.34 -51.52
N LEU A 54 -100.77 -2.72 -50.84
CA LEU A 54 -100.81 -2.81 -49.37
C LEU A 54 -99.91 -3.94 -48.85
N GLU A 55 -99.87 -5.08 -49.53
CA GLU A 55 -98.99 -6.20 -49.22
C GLU A 55 -97.52 -5.81 -49.42
N LEU A 56 -97.15 -5.22 -50.56
CA LEU A 56 -95.80 -4.69 -50.82
C LEU A 56 -95.34 -3.67 -49.77
N LYS A 57 -96.22 -2.75 -49.36
CA LYS A 57 -95.90 -1.77 -48.32
C LYS A 57 -95.66 -2.45 -46.97
N ARG A 58 -96.48 -3.45 -46.62
CA ARG A 58 -96.35 -4.22 -45.39
C ARG A 58 -95.05 -5.04 -45.38
N GLU A 59 -94.71 -5.66 -46.51
CA GLU A 59 -93.47 -6.40 -46.69
C GLU A 59 -92.25 -5.47 -46.59
N GLY A 60 -92.28 -4.31 -47.25
CA GLY A 60 -91.21 -3.32 -47.17
C GLY A 60 -91.03 -2.73 -45.77
N ASP A 61 -92.12 -2.48 -45.04
CA ASP A 61 -92.06 -2.03 -43.64
C ASP A 61 -91.51 -3.13 -42.73
N GLN A 62 -91.85 -4.40 -42.97
CA GLN A 62 -91.32 -5.54 -42.23
C GLN A 62 -89.83 -5.77 -42.51
N GLU A 63 -89.41 -5.67 -43.77
CA GLU A 63 -88.00 -5.81 -44.16
C GLU A 63 -87.13 -4.69 -43.54
N ARG A 64 -87.63 -3.45 -43.53
CA ARG A 64 -86.94 -2.34 -42.84
C ARG A 64 -86.75 -2.61 -41.35
N ARG A 65 -87.78 -3.09 -40.66
CA ARG A 65 -87.67 -3.46 -39.23
C ARG A 65 -86.67 -4.59 -39.03
N ASN A 66 -86.68 -5.61 -39.89
CA ASN A 66 -85.73 -6.71 -39.81
C ASN A 66 -84.28 -6.22 -40.00
N ILE A 67 -84.04 -5.31 -40.95
CA ILE A 67 -82.71 -4.70 -41.18
C ILE A 67 -82.29 -3.86 -39.98
N GLU A 68 -83.21 -3.08 -39.41
CA GLU A 68 -82.93 -2.23 -38.24
C GLU A 68 -82.60 -3.06 -37.00
N ASP A 69 -83.38 -4.11 -36.73
CA ASP A 69 -83.13 -5.07 -35.65
C ASP A 69 -81.80 -5.81 -35.84
N GLN A 70 -81.45 -6.18 -37.08
CA GLN A 70 -80.18 -6.83 -37.37
C GLN A 70 -79.00 -5.88 -37.16
N ARG A 71 -79.11 -4.63 -37.59
CA ARG A 71 -78.09 -3.60 -37.34
C ARG A 71 -77.92 -3.32 -35.86
N GLU A 72 -79.00 -3.32 -35.08
CA GLU A 72 -78.92 -3.15 -33.63
C GLU A 72 -78.22 -4.33 -32.96
N LYS A 73 -78.53 -5.57 -33.37
CA LYS A 73 -77.81 -6.77 -32.90
C LYS A 73 -76.33 -6.71 -33.23
N GLU A 74 -75.96 -6.32 -34.45
CA GLU A 74 -74.57 -6.17 -34.88
C GLU A 74 -73.86 -5.08 -34.07
N ARG A 75 -74.50 -3.93 -33.82
CA ARG A 75 -73.96 -2.87 -32.94
C ARG A 75 -73.68 -3.40 -31.54
N MET A 76 -74.65 -4.07 -30.92
CA MET A 76 -74.52 -4.62 -29.57
C MET A 76 -73.41 -5.67 -29.49
N GLU A 77 -73.26 -6.51 -30.52
CA GLU A 77 -72.19 -7.51 -30.57
C GLU A 77 -70.82 -6.86 -30.77
N HIS A 78 -70.71 -5.87 -31.65
CA HIS A 78 -69.49 -5.08 -31.82
C HIS A 78 -69.08 -4.36 -30.54
N GLU A 79 -70.03 -3.75 -29.83
CA GLU A 79 -69.77 -3.07 -28.56
C GLU A 79 -69.26 -4.05 -27.50
N LYS A 80 -69.84 -5.24 -27.39
CA LYS A 80 -69.32 -6.29 -26.50
C LYS A 80 -67.89 -6.69 -26.85
N ILE A 81 -67.57 -6.84 -28.15
CA ILE A 81 -66.22 -7.18 -28.60
C ILE A 81 -65.23 -6.07 -28.24
N ILE A 82 -65.60 -4.80 -28.43
CA ILE A 82 -64.77 -3.65 -28.06
C ILE A 82 -64.53 -3.65 -26.54
N MET A 83 -65.60 -3.73 -25.74
CA MET A 83 -65.47 -3.77 -24.28
C MET A 83 -64.66 -4.97 -23.77
N ALA A 84 -64.68 -6.10 -24.47
CA ALA A 84 -63.84 -7.25 -24.12
C ALA A 84 -62.36 -7.01 -24.46
N LYS A 85 -62.08 -6.36 -25.59
CA LYS A 85 -60.72 -5.97 -25.99
C LYS A 85 -60.14 -4.91 -25.05
N ASP A 86 -60.93 -3.91 -24.69
CA ASP A 86 -60.51 -2.84 -23.77
C ASP A 86 -60.20 -3.41 -22.39
N ARG A 87 -61.08 -4.26 -21.84
CA ARG A 87 -60.82 -4.96 -20.57
C ARG A 87 -59.56 -5.82 -20.62
N LYS A 88 -59.31 -6.50 -21.73
CA LYS A 88 -58.09 -7.30 -21.91
C LYS A 88 -56.85 -6.39 -21.95
N PHE A 89 -56.93 -5.27 -22.67
CA PHE A 89 -55.83 -4.31 -22.76
C PHE A 89 -55.48 -3.69 -21.38
N GLU A 90 -56.49 -3.34 -20.59
CA GLU A 90 -56.31 -2.85 -19.22
C GLU A 90 -55.66 -3.91 -18.32
N GLN A 91 -56.13 -5.16 -18.40
CA GLN A 91 -55.53 -6.28 -17.65
C GLN A 91 -54.08 -6.54 -18.05
N ASP A 92 -53.80 -6.57 -19.35
CA ASP A 92 -52.45 -6.76 -19.88
C ASP A 92 -51.54 -5.62 -19.41
N THR A 93 -52.01 -4.38 -19.43
CA THR A 93 -51.25 -3.21 -18.96
C THR A 93 -50.90 -3.33 -17.47
N ILE A 94 -51.87 -3.68 -16.62
CA ILE A 94 -51.64 -3.90 -15.18
C ILE A 94 -50.62 -5.04 -14.95
N MET A 95 -50.70 -6.10 -15.75
CA MET A 95 -49.76 -7.22 -15.67
C MET A 95 -48.33 -6.79 -16.06
N TYR A 96 -48.17 -6.05 -17.15
CA TYR A 96 -46.87 -5.54 -17.57
C TYR A 96 -46.27 -4.56 -16.55
N GLU A 97 -47.07 -3.67 -15.96
CA GLU A 97 -46.61 -2.77 -14.92
C GLU A 97 -46.11 -3.52 -13.68
N LYS A 98 -46.81 -4.59 -13.28
CA LYS A 98 -46.39 -5.46 -12.17
C LYS A 98 -45.10 -6.22 -12.49
N GLU A 99 -44.99 -6.79 -13.69
CA GLU A 99 -43.80 -7.50 -14.13
C GLU A 99 -42.58 -6.56 -14.21
N ASP A 100 -42.76 -5.34 -14.71
CA ASP A 100 -41.70 -4.33 -14.77
C ASP A 100 -41.27 -3.88 -13.37
N HIS A 101 -42.22 -3.70 -12.44
CA HIS A 101 -41.92 -3.40 -11.04
C HIS A 101 -41.10 -4.52 -10.38
N LEU A 102 -41.53 -5.77 -10.52
CA LEU A 102 -40.80 -6.94 -9.99
C LEU A 102 -39.41 -7.07 -10.61
N ARG A 103 -39.27 -6.80 -11.90
CA ARG A 103 -37.97 -6.81 -12.59
C ARG A 103 -37.04 -5.73 -12.04
N LYS A 104 -37.55 -4.52 -11.78
CA LYS A 104 -36.77 -3.43 -11.18
C LYS A 104 -36.34 -3.78 -9.76
N GLU A 105 -37.22 -4.34 -8.93
CA GLU A 105 -36.88 -4.77 -7.57
C GLU A 105 -35.80 -5.87 -7.57
N GLU A 106 -35.90 -6.85 -8.46
CA GLU A 106 -34.89 -7.91 -8.55
C GLU A 106 -33.54 -7.38 -9.06
N LEU A 107 -33.54 -6.42 -10.00
CA LEU A 107 -32.31 -5.75 -10.44
C LEU A 107 -31.63 -5.00 -9.29
N ILE A 108 -32.41 -4.26 -8.47
CA ILE A 108 -31.88 -3.56 -7.30
C ILE A 108 -31.28 -4.57 -6.32
N ARG A 109 -31.99 -5.66 -6.01
CA ARG A 109 -31.48 -6.70 -5.10
C ARG A 109 -30.18 -7.33 -5.59
N ILE A 110 -30.09 -7.62 -6.89
CA ILE A 110 -28.86 -8.18 -7.50
C ILE A 110 -27.71 -7.17 -7.39
N GLN A 111 -27.98 -5.89 -7.65
CA GLN A 111 -27.01 -4.82 -7.56
C GLN A 111 -26.49 -4.67 -6.11
N GLU A 112 -27.39 -4.58 -5.13
CA GLU A 112 -27.03 -4.50 -3.70
C GLU A 112 -26.21 -5.71 -3.26
N LYS A 113 -26.58 -6.92 -3.69
CA LYS A 113 -25.82 -8.14 -3.38
C LYS A 113 -24.43 -8.13 -4.02
N HIS A 114 -24.30 -7.60 -5.23
CA HIS A 114 -23.02 -7.46 -5.90
C HIS A 114 -22.12 -6.42 -5.21
N GLU A 115 -22.68 -5.27 -4.83
CA GLU A 115 -21.99 -4.22 -4.10
C GLU A 115 -21.51 -4.70 -2.73
N GLU A 116 -22.36 -5.40 -1.98
CA GLU A 116 -22.01 -6.00 -0.69
C GLU A 116 -20.87 -7.01 -0.84
N ARG A 117 -20.96 -7.90 -1.83
CA ARG A 117 -19.89 -8.87 -2.12
C ARG A 117 -18.58 -8.17 -2.48
N THR A 118 -18.66 -7.11 -3.29
CA THR A 118 -17.51 -6.33 -3.71
C THR A 118 -16.86 -5.64 -2.51
N ARG A 119 -17.66 -5.05 -1.61
CA ARG A 119 -17.17 -4.45 -0.36
C ARG A 119 -16.44 -5.47 0.52
N LEU A 120 -17.01 -6.65 0.71
CA LEU A 120 -16.39 -7.73 1.49
C LEU A 120 -15.05 -8.17 0.91
N ILE A 121 -14.94 -8.26 -0.42
CA ILE A 121 -13.67 -8.58 -1.11
C ILE A 121 -12.62 -7.50 -0.85
N TYR A 122 -12.98 -6.22 -0.96
CA TYR A 122 -12.07 -5.11 -0.68
C TYR A 122 -11.61 -5.11 0.79
N GLU A 123 -12.53 -5.30 1.74
CA GLU A 123 -12.19 -5.39 3.16
C GLU A 123 -11.24 -6.56 3.47
N GLU A 124 -11.44 -7.72 2.84
CA GLU A 124 -10.56 -8.87 3.01
C GLU A 124 -9.18 -8.62 2.39
N MET A 125 -9.13 -8.00 1.20
CA MET A 125 -7.89 -7.64 0.53
C MET A 125 -7.08 -6.65 1.36
N GLU A 126 -7.73 -5.64 1.93
CA GLU A 126 -7.08 -4.63 2.77
C GLU A 126 -6.52 -5.24 4.06
N ARG A 127 -7.29 -6.14 4.70
CA ARG A 127 -6.79 -6.92 5.86
C ARG A 127 -5.55 -7.75 5.51
N LYS A 128 -5.56 -8.48 4.39
CA LYS A 128 -4.41 -9.28 3.94
C LYS A 128 -3.19 -8.40 3.63
N MET A 129 -3.39 -7.25 2.98
CA MET A 129 -2.29 -6.32 2.72
C MET A 129 -1.67 -5.78 4.01
N GLU A 130 -2.49 -5.44 5.00
CA GLU A 130 -1.98 -4.94 6.28
C GLU A 130 -1.23 -6.04 7.05
N GLU A 131 -1.71 -7.28 7.01
CA GLU A 131 -1.01 -8.41 7.60
C GLU A 131 0.35 -8.67 6.94
N VAL A 132 0.42 -8.62 5.60
CA VAL A 132 1.68 -8.74 4.86
C VAL A 132 2.65 -7.61 5.22
N ARG A 133 2.17 -6.36 5.32
CA ARG A 133 3.00 -5.22 5.75
C ARG A 133 3.54 -5.41 7.16
N ARG A 134 2.69 -5.87 8.10
CA ARG A 134 3.08 -6.16 9.48
C ARG A 134 4.15 -7.25 9.55
N LEU A 135 3.94 -8.37 8.88
CA LEU A 135 4.90 -9.48 8.82
C LEU A 135 6.23 -9.05 8.20
N ASN A 136 6.20 -8.25 7.13
CA ASN A 136 7.42 -7.74 6.52
C ASN A 136 8.19 -6.81 7.46
N LYS A 137 7.49 -5.91 8.16
CA LYS A 137 8.10 -5.03 9.16
C LYS A 137 8.75 -5.83 10.29
N GLU A 138 8.10 -6.88 10.76
CA GLU A 138 8.64 -7.77 11.78
C GLU A 138 9.89 -8.52 11.28
N LYS A 139 9.83 -9.11 10.08
CA LYS A 139 10.96 -9.79 9.44
C LYS A 139 12.16 -8.86 9.25
N MET A 140 11.94 -7.63 8.76
CA MET A 140 12.99 -6.63 8.61
C MET A 140 13.63 -6.24 9.94
N ASN A 141 12.83 -6.11 11.00
CA ASN A 141 13.35 -5.84 12.34
C ASN A 141 14.18 -7.02 12.89
N GLN A 142 13.73 -8.26 12.68
CA GLN A 142 14.48 -9.46 13.06
C GLN A 142 15.81 -9.55 12.30
N MET A 143 15.81 -9.35 10.98
CA MET A 143 17.02 -9.33 10.15
C MET A 143 17.99 -8.24 10.62
N ARG A 144 17.49 -7.03 10.94
CA ARG A 144 18.34 -5.94 11.44
C ARG A 144 19.02 -6.31 12.77
N LYS A 145 18.29 -6.94 13.69
CA LYS A 145 18.85 -7.41 14.97
C LYS A 145 19.90 -8.50 14.75
N GLN A 146 19.64 -9.48 13.89
CA GLN A 146 20.59 -10.53 13.54
C GLN A 146 21.85 -9.95 12.90
N TRP A 147 21.71 -8.99 11.97
CA TRP A 147 22.85 -8.32 11.35
C TRP A 147 23.71 -7.58 12.39
N GLN A 148 23.09 -6.85 13.31
CA GLN A 148 23.81 -6.18 14.40
C GLN A 148 24.55 -7.18 15.30
N GLN A 149 23.95 -8.34 15.59
CA GLN A 149 24.59 -9.41 16.36
C GLN A 149 25.78 -10.01 15.61
N ILE A 150 25.64 -10.30 14.32
CA ILE A 150 26.73 -10.81 13.47
C ILE A 150 27.87 -9.80 13.41
N GLN A 151 27.56 -8.52 13.18
CA GLN A 151 28.56 -7.46 13.15
C GLN A 151 29.32 -7.37 14.48
N LYS A 152 28.62 -7.41 15.61
CA LYS A 152 29.24 -7.43 16.94
C LYS A 152 30.13 -8.66 17.14
N MET A 153 29.67 -9.85 16.75
CA MET A 153 30.42 -11.09 16.85
C MET A 153 31.69 -11.07 15.98
N LEU A 154 31.60 -10.57 14.75
CA LEU A 154 32.73 -10.43 13.84
C LEU A 154 33.75 -9.42 14.39
N GLN A 155 33.29 -8.27 14.88
CA GLN A 155 34.15 -7.30 15.56
C GLN A 155 34.88 -7.96 16.74
N MET A 156 34.16 -8.67 17.61
CA MET A 156 34.78 -9.40 18.73
C MET A 156 35.79 -10.45 18.27
N LYS A 157 35.51 -11.21 17.20
CA LYS A 157 36.44 -12.21 16.64
C LYS A 157 37.70 -11.58 16.07
N VAL A 158 37.56 -10.54 15.25
CA VAL A 158 38.70 -9.79 14.69
C VAL A 158 39.54 -9.21 15.82
N TRP A 159 38.90 -8.59 16.82
CA TRP A 159 39.58 -8.07 17.98
C TRP A 159 40.29 -9.17 18.76
N ASN A 160 39.67 -10.32 19.04
CA ASN A 160 40.33 -11.42 19.74
C ASN A 160 41.57 -11.94 18.98
N VAL A 161 41.50 -12.08 17.65
CA VAL A 161 42.64 -12.53 16.84
C VAL A 161 43.78 -11.50 16.82
N ILE A 162 43.45 -10.22 16.69
CA ILE A 162 44.44 -9.12 16.81
C ILE A 162 45.00 -9.06 18.24
N ILE A 163 44.17 -9.36 19.24
CA ILE A 163 44.53 -9.32 20.66
C ILE A 163 45.47 -10.48 21.04
N GLU A 164 45.19 -11.71 20.62
CA GLU A 164 45.99 -12.84 21.05
C GLU A 164 47.38 -12.87 20.41
N ASN A 165 47.50 -12.43 19.15
CA ASN A 165 48.76 -12.54 18.41
C ASN A 165 49.71 -11.34 18.56
N ASN A 166 49.24 -10.17 18.99
CA ASN A 166 50.06 -8.94 19.00
C ASN A 166 50.44 -8.44 20.41
N TRP A 167 49.69 -8.82 21.46
CA TRP A 167 49.82 -8.17 22.77
C TRP A 167 51.14 -8.43 23.48
N THR A 168 51.77 -9.59 23.29
CA THR A 168 53.12 -9.83 23.84
C THR A 168 54.10 -8.76 23.38
N ASN A 169 54.14 -8.49 22.07
CA ASN A 169 55.05 -7.50 21.50
C ASN A 169 54.63 -6.07 21.89
N ARG A 170 53.34 -5.75 21.77
CA ARG A 170 52.80 -4.43 22.12
C ARG A 170 53.10 -4.05 23.57
N LEU A 171 52.80 -4.93 24.53
CA LEU A 171 53.06 -4.70 25.96
C LEU A 171 54.56 -4.61 26.25
N ASN A 172 55.38 -5.45 25.62
CA ASN A 172 56.83 -5.38 25.78
C ASN A 172 57.42 -4.07 25.24
N VAL A 173 56.91 -3.55 24.13
CA VAL A 173 57.33 -2.24 23.59
C VAL A 173 56.97 -1.12 24.56
N LEU A 174 55.74 -1.12 25.11
CA LEU A 174 55.30 -0.10 26.06
C LEU A 174 56.11 -0.16 27.36
N ARG A 175 56.29 -1.36 27.93
CA ARG A 175 57.07 -1.57 29.17
C ARG A 175 58.54 -1.16 29.04
N ASN A 176 59.14 -1.35 27.85
CA ASN A 176 60.53 -1.01 27.57
C ASN A 176 60.73 0.34 26.87
N SER A 177 59.67 1.12 26.66
CA SER A 177 59.69 2.38 25.90
C SER A 177 60.65 3.42 26.49
N ASN A 178 60.90 3.37 27.79
CA ASN A 178 61.75 4.31 28.51
C ASN A 178 63.25 3.95 28.50
N ARG A 179 63.67 2.83 27.88
CA ARG A 179 65.07 2.38 27.91
C ARG A 179 66.04 3.45 27.41
N ASN A 180 65.69 4.11 26.30
CA ASN A 180 66.47 5.21 25.75
C ASN A 180 66.52 6.43 26.70
N ILE A 181 65.42 6.72 27.40
CA ILE A 181 65.37 7.81 28.41
C ILE A 181 66.38 7.52 29.53
N MET A 182 66.44 6.27 30.02
CA MET A 182 67.37 5.89 31.08
C MET A 182 68.85 6.03 30.67
N ASP A 183 69.19 5.65 29.44
CA ASP A 183 70.56 5.76 28.94
C ASP A 183 70.98 7.23 28.73
N LEU A 184 70.08 8.06 28.20
CA LEU A 184 70.30 9.50 28.09
C LEU A 184 70.35 10.19 29.46
N PHE A 185 69.53 9.75 30.42
CA PHE A 185 69.52 10.28 31.77
C PHE A 185 70.84 10.07 32.50
N LYS A 186 71.46 8.88 32.38
CA LYS A 186 72.79 8.64 32.97
C LYS A 186 73.83 9.64 32.48
N ARG A 187 73.82 9.94 31.17
CA ARG A 187 74.72 10.94 30.57
C ARG A 187 74.38 12.35 31.07
N PHE A 188 73.11 12.71 31.06
CA PHE A 188 72.63 13.99 31.58
C PHE A 188 73.04 14.20 33.04
N TYR A 189 72.78 13.23 33.91
CA TYR A 189 73.04 13.31 35.34
C TYR A 189 74.54 13.38 35.63
N ALA A 190 75.38 12.68 34.85
CA ALA A 190 76.84 12.80 34.96
C ALA A 190 77.35 14.20 34.61
N GLU A 191 76.84 14.82 33.53
CA GLU A 191 77.21 16.20 33.18
C GLU A 191 76.63 17.21 34.18
N ALA A 192 75.41 17.01 34.68
CA ALA A 192 74.79 17.87 35.68
C ALA A 192 75.56 17.88 37.01
N ASN A 193 76.09 16.73 37.42
CA ASN A 193 76.93 16.62 38.61
C ASN A 193 78.29 17.31 38.44
N LYS A 194 78.80 17.48 37.21
CA LYS A 194 80.00 18.30 37.00
C LYS A 194 79.69 19.76 37.29
N ILE A 195 78.58 20.28 36.78
CA ILE A 195 78.12 21.66 37.07
C ILE A 195 78.02 21.85 38.58
N GLN A 196 77.36 20.93 39.29
CA GLN A 196 77.25 20.97 40.76
C GLN A 196 78.62 21.13 41.44
N ARG A 197 79.60 20.29 41.09
CA ARG A 197 80.95 20.35 41.69
C ARG A 197 81.69 21.66 41.39
N HIS A 198 81.51 22.20 40.19
CA HIS A 198 82.11 23.48 39.81
C HIS A 198 81.42 24.66 40.53
N CYS A 199 80.09 24.60 40.71
CA CYS A 199 79.35 25.53 41.56
C CYS A 199 79.82 25.50 43.01
N ASP A 200 80.01 24.31 43.60
CA ASP A 200 80.51 24.15 44.97
C ASP A 200 81.91 24.77 45.18
N ARG A 201 82.72 24.81 44.12
CA ARG A 201 84.07 25.41 44.10
C ARG A 201 84.10 26.86 43.66
N SER A 202 82.95 27.46 43.35
CA SER A 202 82.83 28.81 42.80
C SER A 202 83.63 29.01 41.49
N GLU A 203 83.71 27.96 40.66
CA GLU A 203 84.37 27.97 39.35
C GLU A 203 83.38 28.40 38.24
N ASP A 204 83.91 28.91 37.11
CA ASP A 204 83.09 29.23 35.93
C ASP A 204 82.51 27.95 35.31
N VAL A 205 81.17 27.87 35.24
CA VAL A 205 80.40 26.72 34.73
C VAL A 205 79.97 26.87 33.27
N SER A 206 80.36 27.95 32.59
CA SER A 206 79.89 28.26 31.23
C SER A 206 80.16 27.15 30.22
N ARG A 207 81.31 26.46 30.34
CA ARG A 207 81.68 25.34 29.46
C ARG A 207 80.83 24.10 29.73
N GLU A 208 80.57 23.80 30.99
CA GLU A 208 79.77 22.66 31.42
C GLU A 208 78.30 22.86 31.00
N ILE A 209 77.79 24.08 31.09
CA ILE A 209 76.46 24.46 30.58
C ILE A 209 76.36 24.23 29.07
N GLN A 210 77.37 24.67 28.30
CA GLN A 210 77.40 24.43 26.86
C GLN A 210 77.39 22.93 26.50
N ARG A 211 78.02 22.08 27.33
CA ARG A 211 78.04 20.62 27.15
C ARG A 211 76.71 19.95 27.53
N ILE A 212 76.06 20.40 28.60
CA ILE A 212 74.81 19.76 29.06
C ILE A 212 73.60 20.11 28.20
N VAL A 213 73.56 21.31 27.60
CA VAL A 213 72.39 21.79 26.85
C VAL A 213 71.99 20.84 25.70
N PRO A 214 72.91 20.34 24.84
CA PRO A 214 72.58 19.35 23.84
C PRO A 214 72.04 18.04 24.43
N VAL A 215 72.63 17.56 25.53
CA VAL A 215 72.22 16.32 26.22
C VAL A 215 70.81 16.47 26.80
N LEU A 216 70.53 17.63 27.42
CA LEU A 216 69.21 17.98 27.94
C LEU A 216 68.16 18.03 26.83
N LYS A 217 68.46 18.67 25.69
CA LYS A 217 67.56 18.71 24.53
C LYS A 217 67.26 17.31 24.00
N ALA A 218 68.27 16.45 23.89
CA ALA A 218 68.09 15.07 23.45
C ALA A 218 67.20 14.28 24.43
N LEU A 219 67.42 14.43 25.75
CA LEU A 219 66.60 13.79 26.78
C LEU A 219 65.15 14.29 26.74
N ILE A 220 64.91 15.61 26.64
CA ILE A 220 63.57 16.18 26.49
C ILE A 220 62.87 15.63 25.23
N GLY A 221 63.61 15.49 24.13
CA GLY A 221 63.09 14.91 22.89
C GLY A 221 62.68 13.45 23.07
N ALA A 222 63.54 12.63 23.69
CA ALA A 222 63.26 11.23 23.96
C ALA A 222 62.05 11.04 24.89
N VAL A 223 61.94 11.86 25.94
CA VAL A 223 60.76 11.85 26.83
C VAL A 223 59.49 12.23 26.06
N GLY A 224 59.57 13.22 25.17
CA GLY A 224 58.44 13.61 24.32
C GLY A 224 57.99 12.52 23.34
N GLN A 225 58.91 11.72 22.81
CA GLN A 225 58.56 10.57 21.95
C GLN A 225 57.78 9.51 22.73
N VAL A 226 58.21 9.17 23.94
CA VAL A 226 57.49 8.21 24.79
C VAL A 226 56.14 8.78 25.25
N GLU A 227 56.07 10.07 25.59
CA GLU A 227 54.80 10.75 25.90
C GLU A 227 53.78 10.61 24.75
N ASN A 228 54.21 10.83 23.51
CA ASN A 228 53.35 10.69 22.32
C ASN A 228 52.91 9.24 22.11
N LEU A 229 53.85 8.28 22.21
CA LEU A 229 53.53 6.85 22.11
C LEU A 229 52.46 6.43 23.12
N MET A 230 52.57 6.89 24.37
CA MET A 230 51.59 6.57 25.42
C MET A 230 50.25 7.29 25.18
N ASN A 231 50.26 8.46 24.54
CA ASN A 231 49.02 9.14 24.15
C ASN A 231 48.25 8.35 23.08
N GLU A 232 48.93 8.00 21.99
CA GLU A 232 48.36 7.22 20.89
C GLU A 232 47.82 5.87 21.40
N GLU A 233 48.62 5.19 22.22
CA GLU A 233 48.23 3.92 22.81
C GLU A 233 47.01 4.05 23.73
N SER A 234 46.93 5.09 24.56
CA SER A 234 45.79 5.32 25.45
C SER A 234 44.48 5.53 24.67
N GLU A 235 44.54 6.24 23.55
CA GLU A 235 43.38 6.44 22.65
C GLU A 235 42.94 5.12 22.01
N VAL A 236 43.88 4.33 21.48
CA VAL A 236 43.56 3.02 20.89
C VAL A 236 42.97 2.07 21.94
N LEU A 237 43.53 2.06 23.16
CA LEU A 237 43.02 1.23 24.25
C LEU A 237 41.64 1.68 24.74
N TYR A 238 41.35 2.99 24.70
CA TYR A 238 40.03 3.51 24.99
C TYR A 238 38.99 3.01 23.99
N ASP A 239 39.27 3.14 22.69
CA ASP A 239 38.38 2.67 21.64
C ASP A 239 38.19 1.14 21.72
N GLN A 240 39.27 0.42 21.99
CA GLN A 240 39.20 -1.03 22.17
C GLN A 240 38.36 -1.41 23.39
N TRP A 241 38.48 -0.68 24.50
CA TRP A 241 37.64 -0.91 25.68
C TRP A 241 36.17 -0.60 25.41
N GLN A 242 35.85 0.51 24.73
CA GLN A 242 34.48 0.86 24.34
C GLN A 242 33.84 -0.23 23.46
N ASN A 243 34.62 -0.81 22.55
CA ASN A 243 34.14 -1.85 21.64
C ASN A 243 34.00 -3.23 22.29
N THR A 244 34.89 -3.57 23.23
CA THR A 244 34.98 -4.94 23.76
C THR A 244 34.43 -5.08 25.18
N GLY A 245 34.36 -4.00 25.96
CA GLY A 245 33.96 -4.01 27.37
C GLY A 245 34.93 -4.72 28.31
N LYS A 246 36.07 -5.22 27.82
CA LYS A 246 36.97 -6.08 28.58
C LYS A 246 37.77 -5.30 29.61
N SER A 247 37.71 -5.75 30.85
CA SER A 247 38.35 -5.09 32.00
C SER A 247 39.89 -5.06 31.89
N PHE A 248 40.51 -6.08 31.31
CA PHE A 248 41.97 -6.12 31.16
C PHE A 248 42.49 -5.01 30.24
N VAL A 249 41.71 -4.61 29.23
CA VAL A 249 42.07 -3.52 28.30
C VAL A 249 42.11 -2.20 29.06
N TYR A 250 41.14 -1.98 29.95
CA TYR A 250 41.10 -0.81 30.81
C TYR A 250 42.28 -0.78 31.79
N CYS A 251 42.67 -1.92 32.36
CA CYS A 251 43.84 -2.03 33.25
C CYS A 251 45.15 -1.60 32.55
N ILE A 252 45.33 -2.00 31.29
CA ILE A 252 46.51 -1.58 30.51
C ILE A 252 46.43 -0.08 30.24
N LYS A 253 45.26 0.44 29.84
CA LYS A 253 45.06 1.86 29.59
C LYS A 253 45.45 2.70 30.81
N ASP A 254 44.97 2.34 32.00
CA ASP A 254 45.31 3.05 33.24
C ASP A 254 46.82 3.04 33.52
N SER A 255 47.50 1.93 33.23
CA SER A 255 48.95 1.83 33.35
C SER A 255 49.67 2.74 32.34
N VAL A 256 49.22 2.76 31.08
CA VAL A 256 49.74 3.64 30.02
C VAL A 256 49.51 5.12 30.36
N ASP A 257 48.34 5.49 30.89
CA ASP A 257 48.03 6.86 31.30
C ASP A 257 48.93 7.35 32.44
N LYS A 258 49.29 6.46 33.38
CA LYS A 258 50.28 6.77 34.43
C LYS A 258 51.67 7.05 33.86
N VAL A 259 52.10 6.28 32.85
CA VAL A 259 53.37 6.54 32.16
C VAL A 259 53.32 7.86 31.40
N LYS A 260 52.25 8.12 30.64
CA LYS A 260 52.02 9.41 29.96
C LYS A 260 52.13 10.58 30.94
N TYR A 261 51.44 10.50 32.08
CA TYR A 261 51.47 11.55 33.11
C TYR A 261 52.88 11.79 33.66
N THR A 262 53.61 10.72 33.97
CA THR A 262 54.96 10.82 34.54
C THR A 262 55.98 11.30 33.52
N CYS A 263 55.86 10.91 32.25
CA CYS A 263 56.64 11.48 31.15
C CYS A 263 56.39 12.99 31.00
N LYS A 264 55.14 13.43 31.05
CA LYS A 264 54.78 14.86 31.00
C LYS A 264 55.39 15.65 32.17
N LYS A 265 55.35 15.07 33.38
CA LYS A 265 55.96 15.63 34.58
C LYS A 265 57.48 15.75 34.43
N LEU A 266 58.17 14.66 34.06
CA LEU A 266 59.61 14.64 33.80
C LEU A 266 60.02 15.66 32.74
N ARG A 267 59.29 15.72 31.62
CA ARG A 267 59.53 16.69 30.55
C ARG A 267 59.44 18.13 31.04
N SER A 268 58.50 18.41 31.94
CA SER A 268 58.34 19.73 32.55
C SER A 268 59.52 20.06 33.49
N SER A 269 59.93 19.12 34.34
CA SER A 269 61.10 19.28 35.21
C SER A 269 62.39 19.54 34.43
N LEU A 270 62.61 18.80 33.34
CA LEU A 270 63.75 18.99 32.44
C LEU A 270 63.71 20.35 31.74
N LYS A 271 62.53 20.82 31.30
CA LYS A 271 62.38 22.16 30.73
C LYS A 271 62.67 23.26 31.76
N ASN A 272 62.16 23.11 32.98
CA ASN A 272 62.39 24.07 34.05
C ASN A 272 63.88 24.18 34.38
N TYR A 273 64.58 23.05 34.45
CA TYR A 273 66.04 23.03 34.57
C TYR A 273 66.73 23.67 33.37
N GLY A 274 66.24 23.45 32.15
CA GLY A 274 66.74 24.15 30.96
C GLY A 274 66.55 25.67 30.99
N GLU A 275 65.48 26.17 31.61
CA GLU A 275 65.27 27.60 31.83
C GLU A 275 66.17 28.16 32.93
N LEU A 276 66.43 27.39 33.99
CA LEU A 276 67.44 27.73 35.01
C LEU A 276 68.81 27.94 34.35
N LEU A 277 69.22 27.00 33.48
CA LEU A 277 70.51 27.07 32.78
C LEU A 277 70.68 28.30 31.87
N LYS A 278 69.59 28.99 31.51
CA LYS A 278 69.62 30.21 30.68
C LYS A 278 69.69 31.49 31.50
N LYS A 279 69.19 31.48 32.73
CA LYS A 279 68.92 32.70 33.51
C LYS A 279 70.10 33.17 34.35
N GLU A 280 70.97 32.28 34.79
CA GLU A 280 72.04 32.61 35.74
C GLU A 280 73.39 32.03 35.28
N PRO A 281 74.50 32.79 35.25
CA PRO A 281 75.84 32.21 35.20
C PRO A 281 76.37 31.84 36.60
N THR A 282 75.71 32.31 37.66
CA THR A 282 76.13 32.18 39.06
C THR A 282 75.08 31.39 39.84
N TYR A 283 75.20 30.08 39.88
CA TYR A 283 74.20 29.21 40.53
C TYR A 283 74.52 29.05 42.01
N VAL A 284 73.48 29.15 42.84
CA VAL A 284 73.56 28.62 44.20
C VAL A 284 73.49 27.09 44.11
N SER A 285 74.54 26.42 44.55
CA SER A 285 74.68 24.96 44.60
C SER A 285 73.41 24.24 45.09
N SER A 286 72.78 24.73 46.17
CA SER A 286 71.53 24.17 46.71
C SER A 286 70.33 24.22 45.76
N GLN A 287 70.23 25.24 44.90
CA GLN A 287 69.14 25.33 43.91
C GLN A 287 69.34 24.28 42.82
N HIS A 288 70.57 24.11 42.34
CA HIS A 288 70.91 23.11 41.32
C HIS A 288 70.60 21.70 41.81
N GLU A 289 71.02 21.37 43.03
CA GLU A 289 70.74 20.09 43.69
C GLU A 289 69.23 19.81 43.76
N SER A 290 68.42 20.79 44.17
CA SER A 290 66.97 20.64 44.25
C SER A 290 66.32 20.29 42.90
N TYR A 291 66.79 20.87 41.79
CA TYR A 291 66.29 20.50 40.46
C TYR A 291 66.71 19.08 40.06
N LEU A 292 67.94 18.68 40.38
CA LEU A 292 68.44 17.34 40.07
C LEU A 292 67.72 16.25 40.85
N ASP A 293 67.41 16.49 42.12
CA ASP A 293 66.61 15.57 42.93
C ASP A 293 65.20 15.42 42.39
N GLN A 294 64.57 16.52 41.98
CA GLN A 294 63.24 16.49 41.36
C GLN A 294 63.26 15.72 40.04
N ILE A 295 64.25 15.96 39.17
CA ILE A 295 64.38 15.23 37.89
C ILE A 295 64.62 13.73 38.15
N LYS A 296 65.48 13.39 39.11
CA LYS A 296 65.78 12.00 39.47
C LYS A 296 64.52 11.28 39.95
N LYS A 297 63.74 11.92 40.83
CA LYS A 297 62.46 11.39 41.28
C LYS A 297 61.49 11.16 40.11
N ASP A 298 61.41 12.10 39.18
CA ASP A 298 60.51 11.97 38.02
C ASP A 298 60.97 10.87 37.04
N ILE A 299 62.27 10.64 36.90
CA ILE A 299 62.83 9.49 36.15
C ILE A 299 62.46 8.18 36.84
N ASP A 300 62.63 8.10 38.17
CA ASP A 300 62.32 6.91 38.95
C ASP A 300 60.82 6.58 38.87
N ASP A 301 59.95 7.60 38.90
CA ASP A 301 58.52 7.46 38.64
C ASP A 301 58.27 6.84 37.24
N VAL A 302 58.84 7.42 36.16
CA VAL A 302 58.68 6.89 34.79
C VAL A 302 59.14 5.42 34.71
N SER A 303 60.27 5.09 35.34
CA SER A 303 60.78 3.72 35.41
C SER A 303 59.83 2.78 36.14
N MET A 304 59.35 3.18 37.32
CA MET A 304 58.43 2.39 38.11
C MET A 304 57.11 2.15 37.37
N TYR A 305 56.49 3.18 36.80
CA TYR A 305 55.20 3.04 36.13
C TYR A 305 55.29 2.30 34.79
N SER A 306 56.40 2.44 34.05
CA SER A 306 56.60 1.65 32.83
C SER A 306 56.66 0.16 33.15
N ASN A 307 57.32 -0.21 34.25
CA ASN A 307 57.38 -1.60 34.73
C ASN A 307 56.05 -2.14 35.29
N LYS A 308 55.09 -1.26 35.60
CA LYS A 308 53.74 -1.64 36.03
C LYS A 308 52.80 -1.92 34.87
N ILE A 309 53.21 -1.64 33.62
CA ILE A 309 52.46 -2.10 32.45
C ILE A 309 52.47 -3.65 32.47
N PRO A 310 51.30 -4.29 32.53
CA PRO A 310 51.23 -5.73 32.71
C PRO A 310 51.73 -6.44 31.46
N THR A 311 52.38 -7.59 31.63
CA THR A 311 52.71 -8.53 30.56
C THR A 311 51.50 -9.36 30.18
N LEU A 312 51.55 -9.97 29.00
CA LEU A 312 50.51 -10.92 28.60
C LEU A 312 50.35 -12.08 29.59
N ALA A 313 51.44 -12.52 30.23
CA ALA A 313 51.41 -13.59 31.23
C ALA A 313 50.67 -13.16 32.50
N GLU A 314 50.99 -11.97 33.03
CA GLU A 314 50.31 -11.37 34.19
C GLU A 314 48.81 -11.18 33.89
N LEU A 315 48.47 -10.68 32.69
CA LEU A 315 47.07 -10.54 32.27
C LEU A 315 46.34 -11.88 32.17
N LYS A 316 46.97 -12.92 31.60
CA LYS A 316 46.36 -14.25 31.49
C LYS A 316 46.12 -14.90 32.86
N GLN A 317 46.94 -14.57 33.85
CA GLN A 317 46.80 -15.07 35.21
C GLN A 317 45.66 -14.37 35.95
N GLU A 318 45.61 -13.03 35.90
CA GLU A 318 44.62 -12.24 36.64
C GLU A 318 43.26 -12.15 35.94
N TYR A 319 43.25 -12.11 34.61
CA TYR A 319 42.07 -11.85 33.79
C TYR A 319 41.71 -13.03 32.89
N SER A 320 42.10 -14.26 33.24
CA SER A 320 41.89 -15.46 32.40
C SER A 320 40.47 -15.58 31.85
N ASN A 321 39.45 -15.30 32.67
CA ASN A 321 38.05 -15.40 32.26
C ASN A 321 37.61 -14.26 31.33
N ASP A 322 38.09 -13.04 31.56
CA ASP A 322 37.80 -11.86 30.74
C ASP A 322 38.56 -11.91 29.39
N MET A 323 39.73 -12.53 29.38
CA MET A 323 40.52 -12.76 28.16
C MET A 323 39.96 -13.87 27.28
N ARG A 324 39.33 -14.90 27.87
CA ARG A 324 38.65 -15.95 27.10
C ARG A 324 37.55 -15.35 26.26
N SER A 325 37.44 -15.79 25.01
CA SER A 325 36.25 -15.48 24.22
C SER A 325 35.04 -16.07 24.94
N GLU A 326 34.05 -15.27 25.28
CA GLU A 326 32.68 -15.76 25.41
C GLU A 326 32.24 -16.26 24.02
N THR A 327 32.68 -17.46 23.66
CA THR A 327 31.81 -18.30 22.85
C THR A 327 30.65 -18.62 23.79
N PRO A 328 29.39 -18.31 23.42
CA PRO A 328 28.27 -18.86 24.15
C PRO A 328 28.53 -20.37 24.27
N PRO A 329 28.33 -20.99 25.45
CA PRO A 329 28.40 -22.43 25.53
C PRO A 329 27.44 -22.96 24.46
N ASN A 330 27.96 -23.78 23.55
CA ASN A 330 27.16 -24.68 22.72
C ASN A 330 26.40 -25.60 23.68
N SER A 331 25.33 -25.06 24.25
CA SER A 331 24.36 -25.71 25.13
C SER A 331 22.99 -25.60 24.46
N SER A 332 22.97 -25.90 23.17
CA SER A 332 21.80 -26.39 22.44
C SER A 332 22.31 -27.11 21.19
N SER A 333 22.74 -28.35 21.37
CA SER A 333 22.52 -29.36 20.34
C SER A 333 21.04 -29.30 19.94
N HIS A 334 20.76 -29.06 18.65
CA HIS A 334 19.45 -28.75 18.04
C HIS A 334 19.04 -27.28 18.09
N ASP A 335 19.65 -26.47 17.23
CA ASP A 335 18.93 -25.82 16.13
C ASP A 335 19.97 -25.20 15.20
N LEU A 336 20.54 -26.06 14.35
CA LEU A 336 21.11 -25.61 13.09
C LEU A 336 19.96 -24.95 12.33
N VAL A 337 19.89 -23.62 12.37
CA VAL A 337 19.14 -22.88 11.36
C VAL A 337 19.67 -23.39 10.02
N PRO A 338 18.85 -24.06 9.19
CA PRO A 338 19.32 -24.48 7.88
C PRO A 338 19.71 -23.19 7.18
N PHE A 339 20.97 -23.08 6.77
CA PHE A 339 21.32 -22.14 5.73
C PHE A 339 20.52 -22.58 4.50
N GLN A 340 19.34 -22.00 4.34
CA GLN A 340 18.53 -22.18 3.15
C GLN A 340 19.31 -21.50 2.04
N THR A 341 19.92 -22.32 1.19
CA THR A 341 20.60 -21.90 -0.03
C THR A 341 19.63 -20.99 -0.77
N VAL A 342 19.95 -19.70 -0.85
CA VAL A 342 19.21 -18.75 -1.68
C VAL A 342 19.51 -19.13 -3.11
N ILE A 343 18.65 -19.96 -3.70
CA ILE A 343 18.59 -20.13 -5.15
C ILE A 343 18.02 -18.81 -5.66
N ILE A 344 18.87 -18.00 -6.28
CA ILE A 344 18.45 -16.87 -7.08
C ILE A 344 17.89 -17.50 -8.36
N GLU A 345 16.58 -17.69 -8.43
CA GLU A 345 15.93 -17.90 -9.73
C GLU A 345 16.02 -16.58 -10.49
N GLU A 346 16.82 -16.58 -11.56
CA GLU A 346 16.78 -15.54 -12.58
C GLU A 346 15.36 -15.50 -13.16
N ILE A 347 14.73 -14.33 -13.06
CA ILE A 347 13.47 -14.05 -13.74
C ILE A 347 13.84 -13.60 -15.16
N GLU A 348 13.47 -14.41 -16.16
CA GLU A 348 13.34 -13.96 -17.57
C GLU A 348 12.13 -13.05 -17.75
#